data_AF-A0A7X9AZC1-F1
#
_entry.id   AF-A0A7X9AZC1-F1
#
_cell.length_a   1.000
_cell.length_b   1.000
_cell.length_c   1.000
_cell.angle_alpha   90.00
_cell.angle_beta   90.00
_cell.angle_gamma   90.00
#
_symmetry.space_group_name_H-M   'P 1'
#
loop_
_entity.id
_entity.type
_entity.pdbx_description
1 polymer ?
#
loop_
_entity_poly.entity_id
_entity_poly.type
_entity_poly.pdbx_seq_one_letter_code
_entity_poly.pdbx_strand_id
1 'polypeptide(L)'
;MRAAFFALLLVLAATSVHALHIEVTAPDQFAVAGARVQLTVRDARIIAVKSVQGGVELTTSTPGMNMLTAGLGNMAGQAEELSRVHYPWGEPSIGQNAKRQATPLYGVCGPQTTAKLEVSQDQIVAHWRGLYFAGQFYPDDAIELIFREDQNGAIVMQRQGQGRLGVFGISVPVENLSPTGKIYLPSFGGLEYEAQAETEELIGLQDTTLFIEAPLMVYVGQNSAFGMWVEDERFSPYFAFIERGPHGAALSLEGLNLIPYESHKTIAPPPIKFDLFDDSGWIAAARPYRNWYQKTFAEEIAVRDAPSWADDIMVIADGGNLAPGFERLPDMF
;
A
#
# COMPACT_ATOMS: atom_id res chain seq x y z
N MET A 1 17.94 -65.20 -10.87
CA MET A 1 18.71 -64.01 -11.29
C MET A 1 17.77 -63.12 -12.08
N ARG A 2 17.35 -62.00 -11.48
CA ARG A 2 16.21 -61.18 -11.92
C ARG A 2 16.67 -60.16 -12.97
N ALA A 3 15.87 -60.05 -14.03
CA ALA A 3 16.02 -59.16 -15.16
C ALA A 3 15.89 -57.69 -14.74
N ALA A 4 16.71 -56.85 -15.35
CA ALA A 4 16.69 -55.40 -15.26
C ALA A 4 15.40 -54.84 -15.88
N PHE A 5 14.66 -54.06 -15.11
CA PHE A 5 13.60 -53.18 -15.62
C PHE A 5 14.09 -51.74 -15.51
N PHE A 6 14.51 -51.20 -16.65
CA PHE A 6 14.68 -49.76 -16.85
C PHE A 6 13.28 -49.12 -16.84
N ALA A 7 12.96 -48.34 -15.82
CA ALA A 7 11.85 -47.42 -15.86
C ALA A 7 12.37 -46.03 -16.25
N LEU A 8 12.09 -45.67 -17.49
CA LEU A 8 12.29 -44.36 -18.10
C LEU A 8 11.45 -43.33 -17.33
N LEU A 9 12.08 -42.45 -16.55
CA LEU A 9 11.41 -41.30 -15.95
C LEU A 9 11.28 -40.24 -17.05
N LEU A 10 10.06 -40.10 -17.58
CA LEU A 10 9.69 -39.06 -18.52
C LEU A 10 9.85 -37.70 -17.82
N VAL A 11 10.70 -36.85 -18.38
CA VAL A 11 10.78 -35.42 -18.07
C VAL A 11 9.48 -34.76 -18.55
N LEU A 12 8.60 -34.40 -17.62
CA LEU A 12 7.55 -33.41 -17.84
C LEU A 12 8.12 -32.05 -17.40
N ALA A 13 8.78 -31.37 -18.32
CA ALA A 13 9.04 -29.94 -18.20
C ALA A 13 7.86 -29.18 -18.80
N ALA A 14 7.49 -28.09 -18.11
CA ALA A 14 6.54 -27.03 -18.48
C ALA A 14 5.05 -27.27 -18.17
N THR A 15 4.66 -26.93 -16.93
CA THR A 15 3.74 -25.80 -16.68
C THR A 15 4.14 -25.18 -15.34
N SER A 16 4.77 -23.99 -15.36
CA SER A 16 4.99 -23.20 -14.14
C SER A 16 3.65 -22.67 -13.67
N VAL A 17 2.90 -23.47 -12.92
CA VAL A 17 1.72 -22.99 -12.21
C VAL A 17 2.27 -22.15 -11.06
N HIS A 18 2.18 -20.82 -11.22
CA HIS A 18 2.50 -19.83 -10.20
C HIS A 18 1.53 -20.08 -9.04
N ALA A 19 2.00 -20.83 -8.05
CA ALA A 19 1.20 -21.22 -6.89
C ALA A 19 1.76 -20.47 -5.70
N LEU A 20 0.92 -19.63 -5.10
CA LEU A 20 1.24 -18.99 -3.83
C LEU A 20 1.67 -20.06 -2.82
N HIS A 21 2.82 -19.85 -2.21
CA HIS A 21 3.25 -20.67 -1.08
C HIS A 21 2.75 -20.03 0.22
N ILE A 22 2.33 -20.86 1.17
CA ILE A 22 1.87 -20.41 2.48
C ILE A 22 2.59 -21.13 3.60
N GLU A 23 3.01 -20.37 4.61
CA GLU A 23 3.50 -20.89 5.88
C GLU A 23 2.59 -20.38 7.01
N VAL A 24 1.87 -21.29 7.66
CA VAL A 24 0.91 -20.93 8.72
C VAL A 24 1.55 -21.10 10.08
N THR A 25 1.71 -20.00 10.81
CA THR A 25 2.14 -20.04 12.22
C THR A 25 0.92 -20.18 13.15
N ALA A 26 -0.13 -19.40 12.86
CA ALA A 26 -1.40 -19.40 13.57
C ALA A 26 -2.52 -18.89 12.62
N PRO A 27 -3.81 -19.09 12.93
CA PRO A 27 -4.91 -18.61 12.07
C PRO A 27 -4.89 -17.10 11.82
N ASP A 28 -4.40 -16.33 12.78
CA ASP A 28 -4.23 -14.88 12.76
C ASP A 28 -2.84 -14.44 12.31
N GLN A 29 -1.87 -15.35 12.11
CA GLN A 29 -0.52 -15.06 11.66
C GLN A 29 0.02 -16.11 10.66
N PHE A 30 0.29 -15.67 9.43
CA PHE A 30 0.77 -16.54 8.34
C PHE A 30 1.65 -15.75 7.36
N ALA A 31 2.51 -16.46 6.61
CA ALA A 31 3.28 -15.87 5.53
C ALA A 31 2.76 -16.36 4.17
N VAL A 32 2.62 -15.42 3.23
CA VAL A 32 2.26 -15.68 1.83
C VAL A 32 3.44 -15.31 0.95
N ALA A 33 3.89 -16.22 0.10
CA ALA A 33 4.99 -16.00 -0.83
C ALA A 33 4.55 -16.24 -2.27
N GLY A 34 4.86 -15.27 -3.15
CA GLY A 34 4.80 -15.42 -4.60
C GLY A 34 6.19 -15.70 -5.18
N ALA A 35 6.42 -15.33 -6.44
CA ALA A 35 7.67 -15.58 -7.14
C ALA A 35 8.85 -14.75 -6.64
N ARG A 36 8.59 -13.54 -6.11
CA ARG A 36 9.64 -12.59 -5.70
C ARG A 36 9.52 -12.08 -4.28
N VAL A 37 8.31 -11.90 -3.79
CA VAL A 37 8.05 -11.33 -2.46
C VAL A 37 7.33 -12.32 -1.56
N GLN A 38 7.71 -12.32 -0.28
CA GLN A 38 7.00 -12.95 0.81
C GLN A 38 6.51 -11.86 1.77
N LEU A 39 5.23 -11.94 2.14
CA LEU A 39 4.57 -11.06 3.09
C LEU A 39 4.16 -11.89 4.30
N THR A 40 4.56 -11.46 5.51
CA THR A 40 4.02 -12.03 6.74
C THR A 40 2.86 -11.17 7.21
N VAL A 41 1.69 -11.78 7.35
CA VAL A 41 0.45 -11.13 7.75
C VAL A 41 0.15 -11.51 9.20
N ARG A 42 -0.25 -10.54 10.01
CA ARG A 42 -0.82 -10.75 11.34
C ARG A 42 -1.95 -9.76 11.60
N ASP A 43 -3.08 -10.20 12.13
CA ASP A 43 -4.18 -9.31 12.58
C ASP A 43 -4.62 -8.29 11.51
N ALA A 44 -4.73 -8.74 10.25
CA ALA A 44 -5.01 -7.89 9.08
C ALA A 44 -3.99 -6.75 8.85
N ARG A 45 -2.71 -6.99 9.19
CA ARG A 45 -1.55 -6.12 8.90
C ARG A 45 -0.46 -6.94 8.22
N ILE A 46 0.33 -6.32 7.36
CA ILE A 46 1.56 -6.93 6.84
C ILE A 46 2.70 -6.50 7.77
N ILE A 47 3.26 -7.45 8.52
CA ILE A 47 4.25 -7.19 9.56
C ILE A 47 5.69 -7.48 9.14
N ALA A 48 5.89 -8.19 8.02
CA ALA A 48 7.22 -8.45 7.44
C ALA A 48 7.16 -8.54 5.92
N VAL A 49 8.24 -8.11 5.27
CA VAL A 49 8.44 -8.15 3.82
C VAL A 49 9.82 -8.70 3.52
N LYS A 50 9.88 -9.76 2.73
CA LYS A 50 11.12 -10.47 2.42
C LYS A 50 11.20 -10.85 0.94
N SER A 51 12.39 -10.79 0.37
CA SER A 51 12.68 -11.37 -0.93
C SER A 51 12.68 -12.90 -0.87
N VAL A 52 11.98 -13.53 -1.81
CA VAL A 52 12.03 -14.98 -2.02
C VAL A 52 13.34 -15.39 -2.69
N GLN A 53 13.92 -14.54 -3.54
CA GLN A 53 15.07 -14.86 -4.38
C GLN A 53 16.40 -14.65 -3.66
N GLY A 54 16.64 -13.43 -3.17
CA GLY A 54 17.86 -13.04 -2.47
C GLY A 54 17.80 -13.21 -0.95
N GLY A 55 16.62 -13.50 -0.37
CA GLY A 55 16.44 -13.62 1.08
C GLY A 55 16.54 -12.31 1.85
N VAL A 56 16.66 -11.16 1.16
CA VAL A 56 16.72 -9.83 1.75
C VAL A 56 15.44 -9.54 2.52
N GLU A 57 15.58 -9.20 3.79
CA GLU A 57 14.48 -8.79 4.65
C GLU A 57 14.46 -7.27 4.76
N LEU A 58 13.33 -6.65 4.44
CA LEU A 58 13.17 -5.20 4.48
C LEU A 58 12.68 -4.71 5.85
N THR A 59 12.35 -5.62 6.75
CA THR A 59 11.79 -5.32 8.07
C THR A 59 12.81 -5.35 9.20
N THR A 60 12.52 -4.62 10.28
CA THR A 60 13.38 -4.52 11.47
C THR A 60 13.29 -5.79 12.32
N SER A 61 14.41 -6.14 12.96
CA SER A 61 14.48 -7.28 13.89
C SER A 61 13.74 -7.04 15.22
N THR A 62 13.46 -5.77 15.54
CA THR A 62 12.69 -5.36 16.73
C THR A 62 11.44 -4.61 16.26
N PRO A 63 10.42 -5.33 15.77
CA PRO A 63 9.22 -4.71 15.18
C PRO A 63 8.48 -3.86 16.22
N GLY A 64 8.18 -2.62 15.86
CA GLY A 64 7.24 -1.79 16.59
C GLY A 64 5.82 -2.19 16.20
N MET A 65 5.03 -2.78 17.10
CA MET A 65 3.66 -3.14 16.75
C MET A 65 2.78 -1.89 16.59
N ASN A 66 1.85 -1.96 15.62
CA ASN A 66 0.81 -0.96 15.39
C ASN A 66 1.38 0.42 15.02
N MET A 67 2.30 0.44 14.05
CA MET A 67 2.86 1.69 13.54
C MET A 67 1.80 2.51 12.81
N LEU A 68 0.92 1.88 12.03
CA LEU A 68 -0.12 2.61 11.31
C LEU A 68 -1.53 2.22 11.75
N THR A 69 -2.47 3.07 11.36
CA THR A 69 -3.88 2.73 11.38
C THR A 69 -4.13 1.51 10.48
N ALA A 70 -4.83 0.51 11.02
CA ALA A 70 -5.21 -0.68 10.29
C ALA A 70 -6.63 -1.08 10.62
N GLY A 71 -7.27 -1.79 9.72
CA GLY A 71 -8.59 -2.35 9.89
C GLY A 71 -9.68 -1.53 9.19
N LEU A 72 -10.89 -1.62 9.73
CA LEU A 72 -12.09 -1.11 9.09
C LEU A 72 -12.40 0.32 9.55
N GLY A 73 -12.25 1.30 8.66
CA GLY A 73 -12.50 2.70 8.94
C GLY A 73 -13.98 2.98 9.24
N ASN A 74 -14.24 3.62 10.37
CA ASN A 74 -15.57 3.95 10.84
C ASN A 74 -15.65 5.37 11.42
N MET A 75 -16.65 6.14 11.00
CA MET A 75 -16.75 7.55 11.39
C MET A 75 -17.75 7.83 12.52
N ALA A 76 -18.41 6.80 13.06
CA ALA A 76 -19.44 6.99 14.07
C ALA A 76 -18.89 7.69 15.33
N GLY A 77 -19.24 8.97 15.49
CA GLY A 77 -18.75 9.82 16.58
C GLY A 77 -17.28 10.25 16.47
N GLN A 78 -16.65 10.08 15.30
CA GLN A 78 -15.22 10.32 15.07
C GLN A 78 -14.94 11.29 13.91
N ALA A 79 -15.88 12.16 13.54
CA ALA A 79 -15.73 13.07 12.40
C ALA A 79 -14.53 14.04 12.54
N GLU A 80 -14.30 14.58 13.75
CA GLU A 80 -13.17 15.47 14.03
C GLU A 80 -11.83 14.72 13.86
N GLU A 81 -11.76 13.50 14.38
CA GLU A 81 -10.58 12.66 14.27
C GLU A 81 -10.32 12.25 12.81
N LEU A 82 -11.38 11.95 12.04
CA LEU A 82 -11.24 11.65 10.62
C LEU A 82 -10.66 12.85 9.88
N SER A 83 -11.21 14.05 10.11
CA SER A 83 -10.73 15.28 9.49
C SER A 83 -9.28 15.61 9.87
N ARG A 84 -8.83 15.19 11.06
CA ARG A 84 -7.46 15.39 11.53
C ARG A 84 -6.47 14.42 10.88
N VAL A 85 -6.86 13.16 10.74
CA VAL A 85 -6.01 12.08 10.20
C VAL A 85 -5.98 12.11 8.67
N HIS A 86 -7.10 12.44 8.04
CA HIS A 86 -7.24 12.59 6.59
C HIS A 86 -7.04 14.05 6.17
N TYR A 87 -5.99 14.68 6.71
CA TYR A 87 -5.63 16.05 6.36
C TYR A 87 -4.53 16.06 5.29
N PRO A 88 -4.65 16.86 4.21
CA PRO A 88 -3.98 16.52 2.94
C PRO A 88 -2.53 17.00 2.73
N TRP A 89 -1.77 17.50 3.70
CA TRP A 89 -0.53 18.23 3.39
C TRP A 89 0.76 17.53 3.83
N GLY A 90 1.12 16.40 3.21
CA GLY A 90 2.31 15.61 3.57
C GLY A 90 3.70 16.24 3.32
N GLU A 91 3.82 17.55 3.54
CA GLU A 91 5.05 18.33 3.71
C GLU A 91 5.34 18.48 5.22
N PRO A 92 6.33 17.75 5.78
CA PRO A 92 6.59 17.77 7.21
C PRO A 92 6.92 19.15 7.79
N SER A 93 7.48 20.07 7.00
CA SER A 93 7.92 21.39 7.50
C SER A 93 6.78 22.33 7.91
N ILE A 94 5.53 22.07 7.50
CA ILE A 94 4.38 22.89 7.91
C ILE A 94 3.77 22.48 9.26
N GLY A 95 4.22 21.37 9.86
CA GLY A 95 3.80 20.94 11.20
C GLY A 95 2.31 20.56 11.33
N GLN A 96 1.69 20.07 10.24
CA GLN A 96 0.26 19.68 10.21
C GLN A 96 0.04 18.17 10.36
N ASN A 97 1.10 17.38 10.52
CA ASN A 97 0.99 15.93 10.61
C ASN A 97 0.28 15.51 11.90
N ALA A 98 -0.46 14.40 11.82
CA ALA A 98 -1.12 13.82 12.97
C ALA A 98 -0.08 13.16 13.90
N LYS A 99 -0.21 13.33 15.22
CA LYS A 99 0.59 12.54 16.16
C LYS A 99 0.22 11.06 16.11
N ARG A 100 1.20 10.18 16.30
CA ARG A 100 1.16 8.70 16.38
C ARG A 100 0.13 8.07 17.35
N GLN A 101 -0.67 8.87 18.07
CA GLN A 101 -1.64 8.29 19.01
C GLN A 101 -2.64 7.40 18.27
N ALA A 102 -2.94 6.24 18.86
CA ALA A 102 -3.92 5.29 18.33
C ALA A 102 -5.22 6.03 17.99
N THR A 103 -5.49 6.21 16.70
CA THR A 103 -6.67 6.93 16.25
C THR A 103 -7.86 5.99 16.45
N PRO A 104 -8.92 6.38 17.18
CA PRO A 104 -10.09 5.54 17.40
C PRO A 104 -10.96 5.35 16.14
N LEU A 105 -10.42 5.62 14.94
CA LEU A 105 -11.13 5.60 13.66
C LEU A 105 -11.33 4.20 13.07
N TYR A 106 -10.60 3.20 13.53
CA TYR A 106 -10.57 1.90 12.87
C TYR A 106 -11.05 0.79 13.79
N GLY A 107 -11.90 -0.08 13.25
CA GLY A 107 -12.22 -1.38 13.81
C GLY A 107 -11.02 -2.32 13.64
N VAL A 108 -10.39 -2.70 14.75
CA VAL A 108 -9.17 -3.52 14.77
C VAL A 108 -9.40 -4.91 15.33
N CYS A 109 -8.54 -5.85 14.98
CA CYS A 109 -8.48 -7.15 15.65
C CYS A 109 -8.06 -6.97 17.12
N GLY A 110 -8.63 -7.78 18.01
CA GLY A 110 -8.33 -7.77 19.44
C GLY A 110 -8.62 -9.13 20.09
N PRO A 111 -8.62 -9.21 21.43
CA PRO A 111 -8.63 -10.49 22.15
C PRO A 111 -9.81 -11.42 21.85
N GLN A 112 -10.97 -10.88 21.47
CA GLN A 112 -12.17 -11.66 21.12
C GLN A 112 -12.35 -11.86 19.61
N THR A 113 -11.44 -11.35 18.78
CA THR A 113 -11.49 -11.55 17.33
C THR A 113 -11.20 -13.01 17.00
N THR A 114 -12.02 -13.59 16.12
CA THR A 114 -11.78 -14.92 15.57
C THR A 114 -11.14 -14.80 14.20
N ALA A 115 -10.03 -15.51 13.99
CA ALA A 115 -9.38 -15.62 12.69
C ALA A 115 -9.61 -17.01 12.07
N LYS A 116 -9.82 -17.04 10.75
CA LYS A 116 -9.93 -18.26 9.96
C LYS A 116 -9.13 -18.09 8.67
N LEU A 117 -8.45 -19.16 8.26
CA LEU A 117 -7.69 -19.21 7.03
C LEU A 117 -8.20 -20.33 6.13
N GLU A 118 -8.49 -20.01 4.88
CA GLU A 118 -8.87 -20.94 3.83
C GLU A 118 -7.80 -20.93 2.74
N VAL A 119 -7.26 -22.11 2.42
CA VAL A 119 -6.19 -22.25 1.44
C VAL A 119 -6.68 -23.13 0.31
N SER A 120 -6.48 -22.66 -0.92
CA SER A 120 -6.74 -23.40 -2.15
C SER A 120 -5.54 -23.30 -3.08
N GLN A 121 -5.63 -23.89 -4.27
CA GLN A 121 -4.50 -23.97 -5.19
C GLN A 121 -4.06 -22.60 -5.75
N ASP A 122 -5.01 -21.69 -5.94
CA ASP A 122 -4.84 -20.41 -6.64
C ASP A 122 -5.06 -19.19 -5.73
N GLN A 123 -5.60 -19.40 -4.53
CA GLN A 123 -5.87 -18.31 -3.60
C GLN A 123 -5.76 -18.74 -2.13
N ILE A 124 -5.44 -17.75 -1.30
CA ILE A 124 -5.47 -17.82 0.16
C ILE A 124 -6.46 -16.77 0.65
N VAL A 125 -7.41 -17.16 1.49
CA VAL A 125 -8.40 -16.25 2.07
C VAL A 125 -8.27 -16.25 3.58
N ALA A 126 -8.00 -15.08 4.14
CA ALA A 126 -7.92 -14.86 5.58
C ALA A 126 -9.10 -14.02 6.03
N HIS A 127 -9.82 -14.50 7.04
CA HIS A 127 -10.99 -13.86 7.60
C HIS A 127 -10.75 -13.51 9.06
N TRP A 128 -11.03 -12.27 9.44
CA TRP A 128 -11.13 -11.81 10.82
C TRP A 128 -12.56 -11.38 11.08
N ARG A 129 -13.17 -11.90 12.15
CA ARG A 129 -14.53 -11.55 12.56
C ARG A 129 -14.57 -11.18 14.04
N GLY A 130 -15.35 -10.15 14.36
CA GLY A 130 -15.38 -9.53 15.66
C GLY A 130 -14.29 -8.48 15.76
N LEU A 131 -14.60 -7.20 15.56
CA LEU A 131 -13.63 -6.10 15.61
C LEU A 131 -13.88 -5.17 16.79
N TYR A 132 -12.83 -4.51 17.26
CA TYR A 132 -12.89 -3.48 18.30
C TYR A 132 -12.82 -2.09 17.68
N PHE A 133 -13.84 -1.28 17.91
CA PHE A 133 -13.88 0.12 17.48
C PHE A 133 -14.20 1.00 18.69
N ALA A 134 -13.39 2.04 18.90
CA ALA A 134 -13.49 2.95 20.06
C ALA A 134 -13.64 2.23 21.42
N GLY A 135 -12.93 1.10 21.59
CA GLY A 135 -12.95 0.29 22.82
C GLY A 135 -14.15 -0.65 22.96
N GLN A 136 -15.08 -0.66 22.01
CA GLN A 136 -16.24 -1.54 22.00
C GLN A 136 -16.07 -2.69 20.99
N PHE A 137 -16.51 -3.89 21.38
CA PHE A 137 -16.48 -5.09 20.52
C PHE A 137 -17.75 -5.20 19.65
N TYR A 138 -17.56 -5.45 18.37
CA TYR A 138 -18.61 -5.63 17.36
C TYR A 138 -18.48 -7.02 16.72
N PRO A 139 -19.25 -8.03 17.17
CA PRO A 139 -19.05 -9.44 16.81
C PRO A 139 -19.32 -9.77 15.33
N ASP A 140 -20.07 -8.92 14.63
CA ASP A 140 -20.43 -9.11 13.22
C ASP A 140 -19.56 -8.30 12.27
N ASP A 141 -18.73 -7.40 12.79
CA ASP A 141 -17.78 -6.64 11.96
C ASP A 141 -16.65 -7.59 11.52
N ALA A 142 -16.22 -7.45 10.27
CA ALA A 142 -15.30 -8.39 9.64
C ALA A 142 -14.37 -7.75 8.63
N ILE A 143 -13.18 -8.33 8.50
CA ILE A 143 -12.19 -8.04 7.46
C ILE A 143 -11.86 -9.35 6.75
N GLU A 144 -11.81 -9.31 5.43
CA GLU A 144 -11.36 -10.42 4.59
C GLU A 144 -10.22 -9.95 3.68
N LEU A 145 -9.14 -10.74 3.66
CA LEU A 145 -8.01 -10.54 2.76
C LEU A 145 -7.88 -11.77 1.85
N ILE A 146 -7.95 -11.55 0.55
CA ILE A 146 -7.80 -12.59 -0.46
C ILE A 146 -6.50 -12.35 -1.21
N PHE A 147 -5.58 -13.29 -1.11
CA PHE A 147 -4.28 -13.26 -1.78
C PHE A 147 -4.29 -14.16 -3.01
N ARG A 148 -3.76 -13.64 -4.12
CA ARG A 148 -3.47 -14.36 -5.37
C ARG A 148 -2.09 -13.93 -5.90
N GLU A 149 -1.55 -14.66 -6.86
CA GLU A 149 -0.38 -14.22 -7.62
C GLU A 149 -0.83 -13.83 -9.03
N ASP A 150 -0.34 -12.69 -9.54
CA ASP A 150 -0.60 -12.31 -10.92
C ASP A 150 0.39 -12.98 -11.90
N GLN A 151 0.09 -12.86 -13.19
CA GLN A 151 0.93 -13.42 -14.26
C GLN A 151 2.37 -12.89 -14.30
N ASN A 152 2.66 -11.77 -13.63
CA ASN A 152 3.99 -11.20 -13.54
C ASN A 152 4.73 -11.65 -12.28
N GLY A 153 4.07 -12.38 -11.36
CA GLY A 153 4.63 -12.86 -10.10
C GLY A 153 4.48 -11.89 -8.93
N ALA A 154 3.66 -10.84 -9.06
CA ALA A 154 3.32 -9.96 -7.95
C ALA A 154 2.22 -10.60 -7.09
N ILE A 155 2.30 -10.42 -5.77
CA ILE A 155 1.19 -10.79 -4.88
C ILE A 155 0.09 -9.75 -5.03
N VAL A 156 -1.13 -10.20 -5.33
CA VAL A 156 -2.34 -9.39 -5.40
C VAL A 156 -3.18 -9.66 -4.15
N MET A 157 -3.54 -8.60 -3.41
CA MET A 157 -4.38 -8.65 -2.23
C MET A 157 -5.68 -7.87 -2.46
N GLN A 158 -6.78 -8.60 -2.61
CA GLN A 158 -8.11 -8.01 -2.49
C GLN A 158 -8.46 -7.87 -1.01
N ARG A 159 -8.98 -6.72 -0.64
CA ARG A 159 -9.41 -6.41 0.73
C ARG A 159 -10.92 -6.23 0.73
N GLN A 160 -11.60 -6.76 1.72
CA GLN A 160 -13.02 -6.52 1.94
C GLN A 160 -13.28 -6.27 3.42
N GLY A 161 -14.26 -5.40 3.68
CA GLY A 161 -14.66 -5.05 5.02
C GLY A 161 -16.18 -5.02 5.12
N GLN A 162 -16.69 -5.46 6.26
CA GLN A 162 -18.09 -5.36 6.62
C GLN A 162 -18.20 -4.81 8.04
N GLY A 163 -19.03 -3.78 8.23
CA GLY A 163 -19.21 -3.12 9.51
C GLY A 163 -20.65 -2.76 9.78
N ARG A 164 -21.04 -2.78 11.06
CA ARG A 164 -22.39 -2.41 11.48
C ARG A 164 -22.63 -0.90 11.45
N LEU A 165 -21.63 -0.09 11.79
CA LEU A 165 -21.75 1.38 11.69
C LEU A 165 -21.37 1.83 10.26
N GLY A 166 -21.22 3.14 10.02
CA GLY A 166 -20.85 3.65 8.70
C GLY A 166 -19.40 3.35 8.37
N VAL A 167 -19.15 2.60 7.29
CA VAL A 167 -17.79 2.21 6.84
C VAL A 167 -17.27 3.24 5.85
N PHE A 168 -16.21 3.97 6.23
CA PHE A 168 -15.58 4.94 5.32
C PHE A 168 -14.41 4.33 4.53
N GLY A 169 -13.67 3.39 5.11
CA GLY A 169 -12.38 2.96 4.56
C GLY A 169 -11.92 1.59 5.02
N ILE A 170 -10.86 1.08 4.41
CA ILE A 170 -10.13 -0.11 4.87
C ILE A 170 -8.63 0.05 4.65
N SER A 171 -7.86 -0.03 5.74
CA SER A 171 -6.40 0.10 5.74
C SER A 171 -5.75 -1.23 6.15
N VAL A 172 -4.79 -1.70 5.36
CA VAL A 172 -3.96 -2.88 5.66
C VAL A 172 -2.52 -2.45 5.47
N PRO A 173 -1.88 -1.90 6.52
CA PRO A 173 -0.55 -1.32 6.39
C PRO A 173 0.52 -2.39 6.23
N VAL A 174 1.60 -2.00 5.56
CA VAL A 174 2.90 -2.66 5.61
C VAL A 174 3.71 -1.98 6.71
N GLU A 175 4.03 -2.72 7.76
CA GLU A 175 4.70 -2.22 8.97
C GLU A 175 6.10 -2.78 9.13
N ASN A 176 6.82 -2.23 10.10
CA ASN A 176 8.16 -2.66 10.51
C ASN A 176 9.23 -2.56 9.43
N LEU A 177 9.02 -1.79 8.35
CA LEU A 177 10.08 -1.53 7.37
C LEU A 177 11.27 -0.87 8.07
N SER A 178 12.49 -1.11 7.59
CA SER A 178 13.67 -0.49 8.19
C SER A 178 13.54 1.05 8.23
N PRO A 179 13.86 1.71 9.34
CA PRO A 179 13.74 3.16 9.46
C PRO A 179 14.77 3.91 8.61
N THR A 180 15.74 3.21 8.02
CA THR A 180 16.81 3.79 7.19
C THR A 180 16.55 3.72 5.69
N GLY A 181 15.51 3.01 5.24
CA GLY A 181 15.18 2.92 3.81
C GLY A 181 14.58 4.23 3.27
N LYS A 182 14.56 4.40 1.95
CA LYS A 182 13.99 5.58 1.30
C LYS A 182 12.55 5.28 0.86
N ILE A 183 11.66 6.26 0.97
CA ILE A 183 10.28 6.13 0.47
C ILE A 183 10.14 7.07 -0.72
N TYR A 184 9.65 6.57 -1.85
CA TYR A 184 9.37 7.33 -3.05
C TYR A 184 7.88 7.33 -3.32
N LEU A 185 7.33 8.51 -3.55
CA LEU A 185 5.92 8.71 -3.85
C LEU A 185 5.74 9.57 -5.10
N PRO A 186 4.66 9.34 -5.88
CA PRO A 186 4.23 10.25 -6.94
C PRO A 186 3.50 11.45 -6.32
N SER A 187 4.19 12.21 -5.48
CA SER A 187 3.72 13.46 -4.86
C SER A 187 4.49 14.61 -5.48
N PHE A 188 3.84 15.73 -5.85
CA PHE A 188 4.47 16.90 -6.47
C PHE A 188 5.45 16.57 -7.63
N GLY A 189 5.06 15.68 -8.55
CA GLY A 189 5.90 15.21 -9.66
C GLY A 189 6.95 14.17 -9.29
N GLY A 190 7.02 13.75 -8.03
CA GLY A 190 7.91 12.74 -7.50
C GLY A 190 8.73 13.25 -6.32
N LEU A 191 8.43 12.76 -5.11
CA LEU A 191 9.17 13.09 -3.89
C LEU A 191 9.91 11.88 -3.33
N GLU A 192 11.15 12.12 -2.93
CA GLU A 192 11.93 11.22 -2.08
C GLU A 192 11.80 11.66 -0.62
N TYR A 193 11.22 10.81 0.20
CA TYR A 193 11.21 10.94 1.64
C TYR A 193 12.42 10.19 2.19
N GLU A 194 13.52 10.94 2.33
CA GLU A 194 14.76 10.46 2.92
C GLU A 194 14.56 10.00 4.37
N ALA A 195 15.47 9.15 4.85
CA ALA A 195 15.53 8.79 6.26
C ALA A 195 16.04 9.99 7.07
N GLN A 196 15.17 10.97 7.33
CA GLN A 196 15.45 12.03 8.29
C GLN A 196 15.07 11.60 9.70
N ALA A 197 15.80 12.13 10.68
CA ALA A 197 15.61 11.82 12.08
C ALA A 197 14.28 12.40 12.60
N GLU A 198 13.49 11.53 13.24
CA GLU A 198 12.62 11.86 14.37
C GLU A 198 11.38 12.75 14.14
N THR A 199 10.48 12.39 13.22
CA THR A 199 9.07 12.76 13.42
C THR A 199 8.23 11.51 13.56
N GLU A 200 7.85 11.16 14.80
CA GLU A 200 6.81 10.16 15.11
C GLU A 200 5.42 10.69 14.72
N GLU A 201 5.31 11.18 13.49
CA GLU A 201 4.12 11.80 12.95
C GLU A 201 3.61 10.98 11.78
N LEU A 202 2.29 10.86 11.73
CA LEU A 202 1.55 10.26 10.64
C LEU A 202 1.42 11.30 9.52
N ILE A 203 2.04 11.00 8.40
CA ILE A 203 1.92 11.76 7.16
C ILE A 203 0.74 11.18 6.38
N GLY A 204 -0.26 12.03 6.13
CA GLY A 204 -1.44 11.71 5.34
C GLY A 204 -1.40 12.42 3.98
N LEU A 205 -1.70 11.69 2.91
CA LEU A 205 -1.71 12.21 1.54
C LEU A 205 -3.02 11.81 0.85
N GLN A 206 -3.82 12.81 0.50
CA GLN A 206 -5.07 12.60 -0.23
C GLN A 206 -4.80 12.37 -1.73
N ASP A 207 -5.60 11.51 -2.35
CA ASP A 207 -5.67 11.28 -3.80
C ASP A 207 -6.06 12.54 -4.58
N THR A 208 -5.10 13.43 -4.77
CA THR A 208 -5.24 14.60 -5.63
C THR A 208 -4.05 14.71 -6.55
N THR A 209 -4.20 15.50 -7.61
CA THR A 209 -3.15 15.79 -8.58
C THR A 209 -1.90 16.48 -8.00
N LEU A 210 -1.88 16.82 -6.71
CA LEU A 210 -0.75 17.47 -6.05
C LEU A 210 -0.14 16.59 -4.95
N PHE A 211 -0.97 15.92 -4.14
CA PHE A 211 -0.48 15.26 -2.92
C PHE A 211 -0.10 13.80 -3.14
N ILE A 212 -0.91 13.01 -3.84
CA ILE A 212 -0.49 11.71 -4.35
C ILE A 212 -1.21 11.42 -5.67
N GLU A 213 -0.46 11.54 -6.76
CA GLU A 213 -0.96 11.54 -8.14
C GLU A 213 -1.32 10.15 -8.66
N ALA A 214 -0.78 9.11 -8.03
CA ALA A 214 -1.03 7.72 -8.40
C ALA A 214 -0.99 6.83 -7.15
N PRO A 215 -1.79 5.75 -7.09
CA PRO A 215 -1.79 4.81 -5.98
C PRO A 215 -0.58 3.87 -6.06
N LEU A 216 0.61 4.44 -5.90
CA LEU A 216 1.91 3.79 -5.97
C LEU A 216 2.77 4.30 -4.81
N MET A 217 3.30 3.38 -4.02
CA MET A 217 4.30 3.66 -2.99
C MET A 217 5.48 2.74 -3.21
N VAL A 218 6.69 3.29 -3.15
CA VAL A 218 7.93 2.51 -3.30
C VAL A 218 8.80 2.70 -2.07
N TYR A 219 9.30 1.60 -1.53
CA TYR A 219 10.27 1.57 -0.45
C TYR A 219 11.58 0.97 -0.95
N VAL A 220 12.69 1.67 -0.76
CA VAL A 220 14.02 1.21 -1.18
C VAL A 220 14.86 0.93 0.06
N GLY A 221 15.20 -0.34 0.25
CA GLY A 221 16.19 -0.81 1.23
C GLY A 221 17.62 -0.62 0.71
N GLN A 222 18.61 -1.29 1.33
CA GLN A 222 20.01 -1.14 0.92
C GLN A 222 20.27 -1.57 -0.53
N ASN A 223 19.81 -2.76 -0.93
CA ASN A 223 20.02 -3.33 -2.27
C ASN A 223 18.72 -3.93 -2.84
N SER A 224 17.56 -3.38 -2.50
CA SER A 224 16.29 -3.88 -3.00
C SER A 224 15.21 -2.81 -2.96
N ALA A 225 14.23 -2.95 -3.84
CA ALA A 225 13.10 -2.04 -3.94
C ALA A 225 11.78 -2.83 -3.84
N PHE A 226 10.95 -2.45 -2.89
CA PHE A 226 9.59 -2.95 -2.71
C PHE A 226 8.60 -1.97 -3.30
N GLY A 227 7.70 -2.48 -4.14
CA GLY A 227 6.60 -1.73 -4.73
C GLY A 227 5.27 -2.17 -4.15
N MET A 228 4.41 -1.19 -3.83
CA MET A 228 3.01 -1.39 -3.47
C MET A 228 2.17 -0.47 -4.35
N TRP A 229 1.23 -1.02 -5.13
CA TRP A 229 0.39 -0.20 -6.02
C TRP A 229 -1.02 -0.75 -6.23
N VAL A 230 -1.90 0.07 -6.78
CA VAL A 230 -3.25 -0.32 -7.22
C VAL A 230 -3.38 -0.07 -8.72
N GLU A 231 -3.95 -1.03 -9.44
CA GLU A 231 -4.33 -0.89 -10.85
C GLU A 231 -5.85 -0.66 -10.90
N ASP A 232 -6.27 0.60 -11.00
CA ASP A 232 -7.68 0.99 -11.06
C ASP A 232 -7.94 2.01 -12.18
N GLU A 233 -8.70 1.58 -13.19
CA GLU A 233 -9.10 2.42 -14.33
C GLU A 233 -10.02 3.59 -13.92
N ARG A 234 -10.70 3.46 -12.78
CA ARG A 234 -11.69 4.43 -12.30
C ARG A 234 -11.12 5.45 -11.33
N PHE A 235 -9.88 5.27 -10.87
CA PHE A 235 -9.26 6.07 -9.82
C PHE A 235 -10.19 6.25 -8.61
N SER A 236 -10.65 5.12 -8.06
CA SER A 236 -11.46 5.07 -6.84
C SER A 236 -10.71 5.77 -5.71
N PRO A 237 -11.43 6.47 -4.81
CA PRO A 237 -10.80 7.31 -3.82
C PRO A 237 -9.93 6.51 -2.86
N TYR A 238 -8.76 7.07 -2.55
CA TYR A 238 -7.80 6.46 -1.63
C TYR A 238 -7.06 7.51 -0.81
N PHE A 239 -6.45 7.04 0.27
CA PHE A 239 -5.53 7.84 1.07
C PHE A 239 -4.22 7.09 1.23
N ALA A 240 -3.10 7.79 1.18
CA ALA A 240 -1.80 7.21 1.50
C ALA A 240 -1.35 7.68 2.89
N PHE A 241 -0.84 6.72 3.66
CA PHE A 241 -0.28 6.97 4.99
C PHE A 241 1.18 6.54 5.02
N ILE A 242 2.00 7.40 5.61
CA ILE A 242 3.39 7.10 5.93
C ILE A 242 3.62 7.39 7.40
N GLU A 243 4.26 6.47 8.08
CA GLU A 243 4.87 6.71 9.39
C GLU A 243 6.33 6.26 9.36
N ARG A 244 7.20 7.01 10.03
CA ARG A 244 8.59 6.63 10.25
C ARG A 244 9.01 7.04 11.66
N GLY A 245 9.66 6.14 12.38
CA GLY A 245 10.20 6.42 13.70
C GLY A 245 11.44 5.59 13.99
N PRO A 246 12.00 5.67 15.20
CA PRO A 246 13.23 4.94 15.57
C PRO A 246 13.08 3.42 15.50
N HIS A 247 11.85 2.90 15.53
CA HIS A 247 11.56 1.46 15.56
C HIS A 247 11.18 0.87 14.20
N GLY A 248 10.99 1.70 13.19
CA GLY A 248 10.60 1.24 11.85
C GLY A 248 9.95 2.33 11.01
N ALA A 249 9.50 1.93 9.83
CA ALA A 249 8.64 2.69 8.96
C ALA A 249 7.44 1.84 8.55
N ALA A 250 6.37 2.51 8.13
CA ALA A 250 5.15 1.87 7.69
C ALA A 250 4.49 2.67 6.57
N LEU A 251 3.82 1.94 5.67
CA LEU A 251 3.14 2.47 4.49
C LEU A 251 1.73 1.89 4.43
N SER A 252 0.74 2.67 4.00
CA SER A 252 -0.59 2.16 3.68
C SER A 252 -1.22 2.91 2.51
N LEU A 253 -1.93 2.17 1.64
CA LEU A 253 -2.89 2.72 0.68
C LEU A 253 -4.30 2.35 1.17
N GLU A 254 -4.94 3.24 1.90
CA GLU A 254 -6.32 3.05 2.33
C GLU A 254 -7.28 3.22 1.15
N GLY A 255 -8.17 2.24 0.93
CA GLY A 255 -9.27 2.42 -0.02
C GLY A 255 -10.48 3.03 0.69
N LEU A 256 -11.18 3.96 0.03
CA LEU A 256 -12.31 4.71 0.60
C LEU A 256 -13.63 4.41 -0.12
N ASN A 257 -14.73 4.48 0.61
CA ASN A 257 -16.07 4.65 0.02
C ASN A 257 -16.27 6.11 -0.41
N LEU A 258 -17.33 6.41 -1.16
CA LEU A 258 -17.73 7.79 -1.43
C LEU A 258 -18.56 8.33 -0.25
N ILE A 259 -18.47 9.63 -0.01
CA ILE A 259 -19.39 10.32 0.91
C ILE A 259 -20.83 10.27 0.36
N PRO A 260 -21.87 10.14 1.21
CA PRO A 260 -21.83 10.04 2.68
C PRO A 260 -21.61 8.61 3.22
N TYR A 261 -20.68 8.47 4.17
CA TYR A 261 -20.18 7.17 4.63
C TYR A 261 -21.15 6.39 5.54
N GLU A 262 -22.08 7.05 6.23
CA GLU A 262 -22.98 6.46 7.23
C GLU A 262 -23.85 5.33 6.66
N SER A 263 -24.17 5.45 5.37
CA SER A 263 -24.99 4.50 4.62
C SER A 263 -24.24 3.23 4.21
N HIS A 264 -22.91 3.29 4.13
CA HIS A 264 -22.09 2.17 3.72
C HIS A 264 -21.88 1.19 4.87
N LYS A 265 -22.14 -0.10 4.60
CA LYS A 265 -21.90 -1.21 5.54
C LYS A 265 -20.79 -2.14 5.09
N THR A 266 -20.31 -1.93 3.88
CA THR A 266 -19.30 -2.77 3.24
C THR A 266 -18.32 -1.88 2.49
N ILE A 267 -17.11 -2.39 2.29
CA ILE A 267 -16.12 -1.79 1.42
C ILE A 267 -15.32 -2.90 0.74
N ALA A 268 -15.01 -2.73 -0.54
CA ALA A 268 -14.19 -3.64 -1.31
C ALA A 268 -13.42 -2.81 -2.36
N PRO A 269 -12.36 -2.10 -1.96
CA PRO A 269 -11.61 -1.26 -2.89
C PRO A 269 -10.88 -2.13 -3.91
N PRO A 270 -10.37 -1.56 -5.01
CA PRO A 270 -9.51 -2.28 -5.93
C PRO A 270 -8.32 -2.96 -5.21
N PRO A 271 -7.85 -4.10 -5.73
CA PRO A 271 -6.81 -4.88 -5.08
C PRO A 271 -5.46 -4.16 -5.10
N ILE A 272 -4.69 -4.33 -4.02
CA ILE A 272 -3.30 -3.86 -3.95
C ILE A 272 -2.39 -4.95 -4.48
N LYS A 273 -1.37 -4.56 -5.25
CA LYS A 273 -0.28 -5.43 -5.69
C LYS A 273 1.00 -5.14 -4.92
N PHE A 274 1.77 -6.18 -4.67
CA PHE A 274 3.03 -6.16 -3.95
C PHE A 274 4.10 -6.91 -4.72
N ASP A 275 5.29 -6.33 -4.77
CA ASP A 275 6.43 -6.94 -5.44
C ASP A 275 7.75 -6.44 -4.86
N LEU A 276 8.81 -7.23 -5.04
CA LEU A 276 10.13 -6.91 -4.52
C LEU A 276 11.20 -7.25 -5.56
N PHE A 277 12.08 -6.28 -5.80
CA PHE A 277 13.14 -6.35 -6.80
C PHE A 277 14.49 -6.28 -6.10
N ASP A 278 15.24 -7.38 -6.12
CA ASP A 278 16.60 -7.45 -5.60
C ASP A 278 17.59 -6.75 -6.55
N ASP A 279 18.70 -6.28 -5.99
CA ASP A 279 19.79 -5.55 -6.68
C ASP A 279 19.28 -4.42 -7.60
N SER A 280 18.21 -3.76 -7.15
CA SER A 280 17.43 -2.81 -7.93
C SER A 280 17.05 -1.57 -7.12
N GLY A 281 16.75 -0.48 -7.83
CA GLY A 281 16.26 0.78 -7.26
C GLY A 281 14.78 1.03 -7.52
N TRP A 282 14.30 2.21 -7.12
CA TRP A 282 12.87 2.59 -7.18
C TRP A 282 12.26 2.45 -8.58
N ILE A 283 13.04 2.67 -9.64
CA ILE A 283 12.58 2.54 -11.03
C ILE A 283 12.07 1.13 -11.31
N ALA A 284 12.75 0.10 -10.80
CA ALA A 284 12.32 -1.28 -10.98
C ALA A 284 10.96 -1.53 -10.31
N ALA A 285 10.79 -1.05 -9.07
CA ALA A 285 9.56 -1.17 -8.30
C ALA A 285 8.38 -0.35 -8.86
N ALA A 286 8.63 0.81 -9.47
CA ALA A 286 7.59 1.65 -10.08
C ALA A 286 7.20 1.21 -11.50
N ARG A 287 8.08 0.47 -12.19
CA ARG A 287 7.90 0.09 -13.60
C ARG A 287 6.62 -0.72 -13.88
N PRO A 288 6.21 -1.70 -13.05
CA PRO A 288 4.97 -2.44 -13.27
C PRO A 288 3.75 -1.51 -13.38
N TYR A 289 3.58 -0.59 -12.42
CA TYR A 289 2.49 0.39 -12.45
C TYR A 289 2.59 1.30 -13.68
N ARG A 290 3.77 1.86 -13.97
CA ARG A 290 3.99 2.70 -15.16
C ARG A 290 3.58 1.97 -16.45
N ASN A 291 4.00 0.71 -16.60
CA ASN A 291 3.71 -0.07 -17.79
C ASN A 291 2.20 -0.38 -17.91
N TRP A 292 1.55 -0.70 -16.78
CA TRP A 292 0.10 -0.86 -16.75
C TRP A 292 -0.62 0.43 -17.15
N TYR A 293 -0.25 1.57 -16.56
CA TYR A 293 -0.86 2.87 -16.84
C TYR A 293 -0.69 3.25 -18.31
N GLN A 294 0.53 3.13 -18.85
CA GLN A 294 0.82 3.44 -20.26
C GLN A 294 0.03 2.57 -21.23
N LYS A 295 -0.17 1.30 -20.89
CA LYS A 295 -0.97 0.37 -21.71
C LYS A 295 -2.46 0.68 -21.63
N THR A 296 -2.95 0.94 -20.43
CA THR A 296 -4.38 1.09 -20.13
C THR A 296 -4.94 2.40 -20.68
N PHE A 297 -4.18 3.49 -20.52
CA PHE A 297 -4.58 4.85 -20.94
C PHE A 297 -3.84 5.31 -22.20
N ALA A 298 -3.50 4.37 -23.09
CA ALA A 298 -2.67 4.67 -24.26
C ALA A 298 -3.32 5.70 -25.19
N GLU A 299 -4.65 5.66 -25.32
CA GLU A 299 -5.40 6.59 -26.16
C GLU A 299 -5.41 8.00 -25.57
N GLU A 300 -5.66 8.13 -24.27
CA GLU A 300 -5.65 9.40 -23.55
C GLU A 300 -4.26 10.03 -23.53
N ILE A 301 -3.22 9.21 -23.32
CA ILE A 301 -1.82 9.64 -23.40
C ILE A 301 -1.50 10.14 -24.81
N ALA A 302 -1.93 9.43 -25.85
CA ALA A 302 -1.70 9.87 -27.23
C ALA A 302 -2.40 11.21 -27.53
N VAL A 303 -3.61 11.44 -26.99
CA VAL A 303 -4.31 12.73 -27.11
C VAL A 303 -3.58 13.83 -26.34
N ARG A 304 -3.08 13.55 -25.12
CA ARG A 304 -2.29 14.48 -24.32
C ARG A 304 -0.98 14.88 -25.02
N ASP A 305 -0.31 13.93 -25.65
CA ASP A 305 1.00 14.09 -26.28
C ASP A 305 0.92 14.56 -27.74
N ALA A 306 -0.28 14.61 -28.35
CA ALA A 306 -0.49 15.04 -29.73
C ALA A 306 -0.13 16.52 -30.01
N PRO A 307 -0.33 17.49 -29.10
CA PRO A 307 -0.06 18.89 -29.39
C PRO A 307 1.45 19.17 -29.42
N SER A 308 1.99 19.47 -30.60
CA SER A 308 3.43 19.75 -30.80
C SER A 308 3.94 20.99 -30.07
N TRP A 309 3.05 21.93 -29.72
CA TRP A 309 3.43 23.15 -29.00
C TRP A 309 3.93 22.87 -27.58
N ALA A 310 3.54 21.73 -27.00
CA ALA A 310 3.97 21.37 -25.65
C ALA A 310 5.49 21.15 -25.59
N ASP A 311 6.09 20.64 -26.67
CA ASP A 311 7.55 20.46 -26.80
C ASP A 311 8.30 21.79 -26.92
N ASP A 312 7.61 22.88 -27.30
CA ASP A 312 8.18 24.22 -27.42
C ASP A 312 8.18 24.98 -26.07
N ILE A 313 7.60 24.41 -25.00
CA ILE A 313 7.60 25.02 -23.67
C ILE A 313 8.99 24.91 -23.05
N MET A 314 9.70 26.04 -22.99
CA MET A 314 11.05 26.11 -22.41
C MET A 314 11.05 26.45 -20.91
N VAL A 315 10.02 27.18 -20.44
CA VAL A 315 9.91 27.66 -19.06
C VAL A 315 8.43 27.69 -18.67
N ILE A 316 8.12 27.16 -17.49
CA ILE A 316 6.84 27.35 -16.81
C ILE A 316 7.13 28.21 -15.58
N ALA A 317 6.51 29.39 -15.50
CA ALA A 317 6.62 30.29 -14.36
C ALA A 317 5.29 30.29 -13.60
N ASP A 318 5.29 29.71 -12.40
CA ASP A 318 4.15 29.80 -11.48
C ASP A 318 4.29 31.07 -10.62
N GLY A 319 3.37 32.01 -10.81
CA GLY A 319 3.38 33.33 -10.18
C GLY A 319 2.78 33.33 -8.78
N GLY A 320 3.27 32.48 -7.88
CA GLY A 320 2.95 32.56 -6.45
C GLY A 320 3.68 33.74 -5.81
N ASN A 321 2.94 34.71 -5.25
CA ASN A 321 3.41 35.91 -4.55
C ASN A 321 4.93 36.09 -4.51
N LEU A 322 5.44 36.88 -5.45
CA LEU A 322 6.82 37.35 -5.45
C LEU A 322 7.13 37.91 -4.05
N ALA A 323 8.08 37.27 -3.36
CA ALA A 323 8.71 37.88 -2.19
C ALA A 323 9.12 39.33 -2.56
N PRO A 324 8.97 40.31 -1.66
CA PRO A 324 9.32 41.69 -1.96
C PRO A 324 10.81 41.74 -2.35
N GLY A 325 11.09 41.93 -3.65
CA GLY A 325 12.45 41.88 -4.20
C GLY A 325 12.57 41.28 -5.60
N PHE A 326 11.58 40.53 -6.09
CA PHE A 326 11.50 40.21 -7.51
C PHE A 326 10.77 41.34 -8.24
N GLU A 327 11.54 42.27 -8.79
CA GLU A 327 11.01 43.21 -9.78
C GLU A 327 10.41 42.41 -10.93
N ARG A 328 9.19 42.77 -11.36
CA ARG A 328 8.55 42.20 -12.55
C ARG A 328 9.59 42.14 -13.66
N LEU A 329 9.81 40.95 -14.23
CA LEU A 329 10.51 40.85 -15.49
C LEU A 329 9.80 41.82 -16.45
N PRO A 330 10.53 42.77 -17.07
CA PRO A 330 9.91 43.73 -17.97
C PRO A 330 9.19 42.94 -19.05
N ASP A 331 7.94 43.34 -19.33
CA ASP A 331 7.07 42.71 -20.31
C ASP A 331 7.86 42.50 -21.62
N MET A 332 8.31 41.27 -21.86
CA MET A 332 8.91 40.84 -23.10
C MET A 332 7.96 39.86 -23.77
N PHE A 333 6.81 40.36 -24.22
CA PHE A 333 6.04 39.90 -25.37
C PHE A 333 5.22 41.06 -25.93
#